data_AF-A0A1C2B0F5-F1
#
_entry.id   AF-A0A1C2B0F5-F1
#
_cell.length_a   1.000
_cell.length_b   1.000
_cell.length_c   1.000
_cell.angle_alpha   90.00
_cell.angle_beta   90.00
_cell.angle_gamma   90.00
#
_symmetry.space_group_name_H-M   'P 1'
#
loop_
_entity.id
_entity.type
_entity.pdbx_description
1 polymer ?
#
loop_
_entity_poly.entity_id
_entity_poly.type
_entity_poly.pdbx_seq_one_letter_code
_entity_poly.pdbx_strand_id
1 'polypeptide(L)' 'MKTLSAMLFKSHKIIPAMLKGYIPLKIKGHFDIAVTDVLINEQGTVDEVYYAKKDIADHFSFEKIKEFATS' A
#
# COMPACT_ATOMS: atom_id res chain seq x y z
N MET A 1 -11.81 -23.74 -13.66
CA MET A 1 -11.09 -24.90 -13.04
C MET A 1 -9.62 -25.08 -13.45
N LYS A 2 -9.02 -24.22 -14.30
CA LYS A 2 -7.61 -24.36 -14.74
C LYS A 2 -6.59 -23.91 -13.68
N THR A 3 -6.93 -22.88 -12.90
CA THR A 3 -6.10 -22.32 -11.83
C THR A 3 -5.96 -23.28 -10.65
N LEU A 4 -7.05 -23.92 -10.22
CA LEU A 4 -7.04 -24.91 -9.14
C LEU A 4 -6.23 -26.16 -9.50
N SER A 5 -6.37 -26.64 -10.74
CA SER A 5 -5.55 -27.76 -11.26
C SER A 5 -4.06 -27.40 -11.30
N ALA A 6 -3.70 -26.19 -11.73
CA ALA A 6 -2.31 -25.74 -11.71
C ALA A 6 -1.72 -25.66 -10.30
N MET A 7 -2.50 -25.23 -9.30
CA MET A 7 -2.07 -25.21 -7.89
C MET A 7 -1.79 -26.62 -7.34
N LEU A 8 -2.63 -27.60 -7.71
CA LEU A 8 -2.51 -28.99 -7.22
C LEU A 8 -1.40 -29.77 -7.92
N PHE A 9 -1.26 -29.65 -9.25
CA PHE A 9 -0.35 -30.49 -10.04
C PHE A 9 0.99 -29.81 -10.38
N LYS A 10 1.14 -28.50 -10.18
CA LYS A 10 2.40 -27.75 -10.41
C LYS A 10 2.93 -27.08 -9.14
N SER A 11 2.59 -27.60 -7.98
CA SER A 11 3.07 -27.14 -6.66
C SER A 11 4.61 -27.02 -6.60
N HIS A 12 5.34 -27.95 -7.22
CA HIS A 12 6.80 -27.95 -7.36
C HIS A 12 7.38 -26.72 -8.10
N LYS A 13 6.59 -26.02 -8.94
CA LYS A 13 6.98 -24.75 -9.57
C LYS A 13 6.57 -23.54 -8.75
N ILE A 14 5.47 -23.66 -8.00
CA ILE A 14 4.93 -22.59 -7.17
C ILE A 14 5.85 -22.38 -5.94
N ILE A 15 6.35 -23.45 -5.32
CA ILE A 15 7.23 -23.37 -4.13
C ILE A 15 8.50 -22.52 -4.40
N PRO A 16 9.32 -22.78 -5.44
CA PRO A 16 10.47 -21.94 -5.74
C PRO A 16 10.10 -20.49 -6.10
N ALA A 17 8.97 -20.27 -6.77
CA ALA A 17 8.51 -18.93 -7.13
C ALA A 17 8.08 -18.11 -5.90
N MET A 18 7.46 -18.77 -4.91
CA MET A 18 7.16 -18.18 -3.61
C MET A 18 8.44 -17.85 -2.82
N LEU A 19 9.40 -18.78 -2.77
CA LEU A 19 10.69 -18.57 -2.09
C LEU A 19 11.52 -17.44 -2.72
N LYS A 20 11.41 -17.24 -4.05
CA LYS A 20 12.05 -16.12 -4.77
C LYS A 20 11.29 -14.80 -4.66
N GLY A 21 10.12 -14.77 -4.02
CA GLY A 21 9.30 -13.57 -3.86
C GLY A 21 8.55 -13.11 -5.12
N TYR A 22 8.50 -13.93 -6.18
CA TYR A 22 7.73 -13.59 -7.40
C TYR A 22 6.22 -13.70 -7.21
N ILE A 23 5.79 -14.47 -6.21
CA ILE A 23 4.39 -14.58 -5.83
C ILE A 23 4.22 -13.80 -4.53
N PRO A 24 3.45 -12.71 -4.52
CA PRO A 24 3.20 -11.94 -3.32
C PRO A 24 2.34 -12.79 -2.37
N LEU A 25 3.00 -13.40 -1.38
CA LEU A 25 2.32 -14.10 -0.29
C LEU A 25 1.95 -13.07 0.78
N LYS A 26 0.65 -12.94 1.05
CA LYS A 26 0.13 -12.08 2.13
C LYS A 26 0.50 -12.71 3.48
N ILE A 27 1.71 -12.47 3.97
CA ILE A 27 2.13 -12.93 5.30
C ILE A 27 1.62 -11.90 6.32
N LYS A 28 0.74 -12.33 7.24
CA LYS A 28 0.26 -11.59 8.42
C LYS A 28 -0.59 -10.32 8.20
N GLY A 29 -1.33 -10.27 7.10
CA GLY A 29 -2.18 -9.12 6.78
C GLY A 29 -1.31 -7.98 6.28
N HIS A 30 -1.63 -7.52 5.08
CA HIS A 30 -1.34 -6.16 4.66
C HIS A 30 0.04 -5.66 5.14
N PHE A 31 1.11 -6.06 4.43
CA PHE A 31 2.17 -5.09 4.13
C PHE A 31 1.55 -4.05 3.17
N ASP A 32 0.40 -3.49 3.55
CA ASP A 32 -0.23 -2.42 2.86
C ASP A 32 0.72 -1.28 3.10
N ILE A 33 1.25 -0.80 1.99
CA ILE A 33 1.86 0.51 1.90
C ILE A 33 0.77 1.46 2.40
N ALA A 34 0.80 1.79 3.69
CA ALA A 34 -0.15 2.73 4.27
C ALA A 34 0.17 4.06 3.61
N VAL A 35 -0.77 4.53 2.80
CA VAL A 35 -0.61 5.78 2.09
C VAL A 35 -0.50 6.88 3.14
N THR A 36 0.52 7.73 3.01
CA THR A 36 0.84 8.76 4.00
C THR A 36 0.92 10.10 3.29
N ASP A 37 0.14 11.06 3.78
CA ASP A 37 0.19 12.44 3.31
C ASP A 37 0.96 13.27 4.35
N VAL A 38 1.94 14.05 3.90
CA VAL A 38 2.77 14.91 4.76
C VAL A 38 2.66 16.35 4.26
N LEU A 39 2.17 17.24 5.11
CA LEU A 39 2.09 18.67 4.83
C LEU A 39 3.33 19.37 5.41
N ILE A 40 4.10 20.01 4.53
CA ILE A 40 5.37 20.67 4.87
C ILE A 40 5.27 22.13 4.44
N ASN A 41 5.45 23.05 5.39
CA ASN A 41 5.36 24.48 5.12
C ASN A 41 6.58 25.03 4.39
N GLU A 42 6.54 26.30 4.01
CA GLU A 42 7.61 26.98 3.25
C GLU A 42 8.97 26.99 3.97
N GLN A 43 8.96 26.88 5.31
CA GLN A 43 10.18 26.81 6.12
C GLN A 43 10.74 25.38 6.21
N GLY A 44 10.11 24.42 5.53
CA GLY A 44 10.50 23.01 5.55
C GLY A 44 10.09 22.28 6.84
N THR A 45 9.17 22.85 7.63
CA THR A 45 8.67 22.22 8.85
C THR A 45 7.43 21.39 8.56
N VAL A 46 7.34 20.22 9.19
CA VAL A 46 6.15 19.35 9.10
C VAL A 46 5.04 19.94 9.96
N ASP A 47 3.96 20.38 9.32
CA ASP A 47 2.78 20.90 10.01
C ASP A 47 1.81 19.77 10.38
N GLU A 48 1.60 18.81 9.47
CA GLU A 48 0.64 17.73 9.68
C GLU A 48 1.06 16.45 8.93
N VAL A 49 0.76 15.30 9.54
CA VAL A 49 0.98 13.98 8.94
C VAL A 49 -0.30 13.17 9.07
N TYR A 50 -0.77 12.63 7.96
CA TYR A 50 -1.90 11.70 7.93
C TYR A 50 -1.46 10.34 7.43
N TYR A 51 -1.79 9.32 8.22
CA TYR A 51 -1.59 7.92 7.87
C TYR A 51 -2.96 7.31 7.53
N ALA A 52 -3.08 6.78 6.30
CA ALA A 52 -4.26 6.07 5.85
C ALA A 52 -4.64 4.95 6.82
N LYS A 53 -5.94 4.88 7.16
CA LYS A 53 -6.51 3.93 8.13
C LYS A 53 -7.26 2.80 7.46
N LYS A 54 -7.77 3.01 6.24
CA LYS A 54 -8.64 2.06 5.55
C LYS A 54 -8.02 1.43 4.31
N ASP A 55 -7.76 2.24 3.31
CA ASP A 55 -7.35 1.77 2.00
C ASP A 55 -6.47 2.80 1.28
N ILE A 56 -6.07 2.49 0.07
CA ILE A 56 -5.16 3.31 -0.74
C ILE A 56 -5.73 4.65 -1.18
N ALA A 57 -7.04 4.88 -1.03
CA ALA A 57 -7.70 6.14 -1.36
C ALA A 57 -8.00 6.99 -0.10
N ASP A 58 -7.59 6.52 1.08
CA ASP A 58 -7.74 7.23 2.35
C ASP A 58 -6.66 8.31 2.49
N HIS A 59 -6.97 9.49 1.98
CA HIS A 59 -6.11 10.68 1.94
C HIS A 59 -6.78 11.88 2.61
N PHE A 60 -6.03 12.98 2.79
CA PHE A 60 -6.64 14.28 3.08
C PHE A 60 -7.66 14.67 2.00
N SER A 61 -8.71 15.39 2.41
CA SER A 61 -9.67 15.96 1.46
C SER A 61 -9.01 17.04 0.60
N PHE A 62 -9.53 17.21 -0.62
CA PHE A 62 -9.04 18.25 -1.52
C PHE A 62 -9.15 19.65 -0.90
N GLU A 63 -10.22 19.91 -0.16
CA GLU A 63 -10.47 21.18 0.52
C GLU A 63 -9.38 21.50 1.55
N LYS A 64 -8.95 20.51 2.33
CA LYS A 64 -7.85 20.64 3.30
C LYS A 64 -6.53 20.92 2.62
N ILE A 65 -6.23 20.21 1.52
CA ILE A 65 -5.03 20.45 0.72
C ILE A 65 -5.03 21.85 0.11
N LYS A 66 -6.18 22.30 -0.41
CA LYS A 66 -6.33 23.64 -0.97
C LYS A 66 -6.13 24.72 0.09
N GLU A 67 -6.73 24.55 1.26
CA GLU A 67 -6.56 25.47 2.38
C GLU A 67 -5.07 25.59 2.75
N PHE A 68 -4.39 24.47 2.95
CA PHE A 68 -2.95 24.42 3.23
C PHE A 68 -2.10 25.06 2.14
N ALA A 69 -2.44 24.85 0.86
CA ALA A 69 -1.68 25.42 -0.25
C ALA A 69 -1.90 26.93 -0.46
N THR A 70 -2.90 27.52 0.21
CA THR A 70 -3.25 28.95 0.07
C THR A 70 -3.09 29.75 1.36
N SER A 71 -2.73 29.09 2.46
CA SER A 71 -2.33 29.71 3.72
C SER A 71 -0.91 30.23 3.67
#